data_AF-A0A3D4Z3C7-F1
#
_entry.id   AF-A0A3D4Z3C7-F1
#
_cell.length_a   1.000
_cell.length_b   1.000
_cell.length_c   1.000
_cell.angle_alpha   90.00
_cell.angle_beta   90.00
_cell.angle_gamma   90.00
#
_symmetry.space_group_name_H-M   'P 1'
#
loop_
_entity.id
_entity.type
_entity.pdbx_description
1 polymer ?
#
loop_
_entity_poly.entity_id
_entity_poly.type
_entity_poly.pdbx_seq_one_letter_code
_entity_poly.pdbx_strand_id
1 'polypeptide(L)'
;RLDYTKGILNRLRAYELFLEKYPEWRKKVTLLLILVPSRTPIELYQEMKKQIDEIIGKINGRFGTLSWSPVVYQYRSVPFDQLVALYSRCDVALITPLRDGMNL
;
A
#
# COMPACT_ATOMS: atom_id res chain seq x y z
N ARG A 1 -7.24 -5.00 4.17
CA ARG A 1 -7.03 -6.16 5.09
C ARG A 1 -5.78 -6.90 4.63
N LEU A 2 -4.95 -7.39 5.54
CA LEU A 2 -3.81 -8.26 5.21
C LEU A 2 -4.35 -9.63 4.77
N ASP A 3 -4.27 -9.91 3.46
CA ASP A 3 -4.71 -11.16 2.84
C ASP A 3 -3.99 -11.34 1.50
N TYR A 4 -3.47 -12.55 1.24
CA TYR A 4 -2.68 -12.87 0.04
C TYR A 4 -3.47 -12.70 -1.26
N THR A 5 -4.79 -12.78 -1.21
CA THR A 5 -5.67 -12.59 -2.37
C THR A 5 -5.74 -11.14 -2.86
N LYS A 6 -5.34 -10.17 -2.03
CA LYS A 6 -5.52 -8.73 -2.32
C LYS A 6 -4.39 -8.11 -3.16
N GLY A 7 -3.39 -8.88 -3.58
CA GLY A 7 -2.38 -8.46 -4.55
C GLY A 7 -1.47 -7.31 -4.09
N ILE A 8 -1.30 -7.11 -2.79
CA ILE A 8 -0.63 -5.94 -2.21
C ILE A 8 0.85 -5.86 -2.60
N LEU A 9 1.56 -7.00 -2.58
CA LEU A 9 2.96 -7.08 -3.01
C LEU A 9 3.12 -6.66 -4.48
N ASN A 10 2.20 -7.09 -5.36
CA ASN A 10 2.23 -6.73 -6.78
C ASN A 10 1.96 -5.24 -6.98
N ARG A 11 1.03 -4.66 -6.21
CA ARG A 11 0.75 -3.22 -6.23
C ARG A 11 1.97 -2.40 -5.82
N LEU A 12 2.67 -2.79 -4.76
CA LEU A 12 3.88 -2.12 -4.31
C LEU A 12 5.01 -2.22 -5.35
N ARG A 13 5.23 -3.40 -5.94
CA ARG A 13 6.21 -3.59 -7.02
C ARG A 13 5.87 -2.77 -8.27
N ALA A 14 4.60 -2.70 -8.64
CA ALA A 14 4.15 -1.87 -9.76
C ALA A 14 4.34 -0.39 -9.48
N TYR A 15 4.09 0.06 -8.24
CA TYR A 15 4.35 1.44 -7.84
C TYR A 15 5.85 1.77 -7.81
N GLU A 16 6.70 0.85 -7.35
CA GLU A 16 8.16 0.97 -7.46
C GLU A 16 8.58 1.20 -8.92
N LEU A 17 8.14 0.32 -9.81
CA LEU A 17 8.44 0.40 -11.24
C LEU A 17 7.91 1.69 -11.88
N PHE A 18 6.73 2.16 -11.47
CA PHE A 18 6.17 3.42 -11.92
C PHE A 18 7.10 4.61 -11.56
N LEU A 19 7.58 4.67 -10.33
CA LEU A 19 8.49 5.74 -9.89
C LEU A 19 9.89 5.63 -10.53
N GLU A 20 10.33 4.43 -10.90
CA GLU A 20 11.54 4.22 -11.70
C GLU A 20 11.38 4.76 -13.12
N LYS A 21 10.32 4.33 -13.80
CA LYS A 21 10.08 4.58 -15.23
C LYS A 21 9.65 6.02 -15.51
N TYR A 22 8.98 6.66 -14.57
CA TYR A 22 8.46 8.02 -14.70
C TYR A 22 8.93 8.94 -13.56
N PRO A 23 10.22 9.35 -13.54
CA PRO A 23 10.79 10.18 -12.47
C PRO A 23 10.07 11.52 -12.27
N GLU A 24 9.40 12.04 -13.30
CA GLU A 24 8.64 13.30 -13.26
C GLU A 24 7.46 13.30 -12.28
N TRP A 25 7.02 12.12 -11.84
CA TRP A 25 5.97 11.94 -10.83
C TRP A 25 6.48 11.88 -9.40
N ARG A 26 7.80 11.75 -9.19
CA ARG A 26 8.38 11.77 -7.84
C ARG A 26 8.05 13.10 -7.16
N LYS A 27 7.70 13.06 -5.87
CA LYS A 27 7.20 14.21 -5.08
C LYS A 27 5.86 14.80 -5.51
N LYS A 28 5.23 14.26 -6.56
CA LYS A 28 3.87 14.67 -6.99
C LYS A 28 2.80 13.66 -6.60
N VAL A 29 3.18 12.41 -6.37
CA VAL A 29 2.28 11.34 -5.93
C VAL A 29 2.75 10.75 -4.60
N THR A 30 1.80 10.28 -3.81
CA THR A 30 2.07 9.47 -2.63
C THR A 30 1.04 8.34 -2.59
N LEU A 31 1.52 7.11 -2.39
CA LEU A 31 0.67 5.95 -2.20
C LEU A 31 0.28 5.85 -0.73
N LEU A 32 -1.01 6.05 -0.41
CA LEU A 32 -1.56 5.74 0.89
C LEU A 32 -1.98 4.27 0.94
N LEU A 33 -1.37 3.48 1.83
CA LEU A 33 -1.68 2.07 2.05
C LEU A 33 -2.19 1.84 3.47
N ILE A 34 -3.49 1.57 3.60
CA ILE A 34 -4.11 1.17 4.87
C ILE A 34 -4.29 -0.35 4.88
N LEU A 35 -3.64 -1.00 5.84
CA LEU A 35 -3.64 -2.44 5.99
C LEU A 35 -4.21 -2.85 7.34
N VAL A 36 -5.47 -3.26 7.35
CA VAL A 36 -6.11 -3.78 8.57
C VAL A 36 -5.52 -5.16 8.92
N PRO A 37 -5.00 -5.37 10.14
CA PRO A 37 -4.54 -6.67 10.62
C PRO A 37 -5.61 -7.74 10.45
N SER A 38 -5.20 -8.96 10.12
CA SER A 38 -6.11 -10.10 9.96
C SER A 38 -5.31 -11.39 10.09
N ARG A 39 -5.90 -12.40 10.75
CA ARG A 39 -5.33 -13.75 10.87
C ARG A 39 -3.87 -13.76 11.33
N THR A 40 -3.54 -12.88 12.28
CA THR A 40 -2.18 -12.64 12.79
C THR A 40 -1.46 -13.85 13.38
N PRO A 41 -2.11 -14.91 13.92
CA PRO A 41 -1.40 -16.09 14.40
C PRO A 41 -0.86 -17.00 13.28
N ILE A 42 -1.31 -16.80 12.03
CA ILE A 42 -0.93 -17.67 10.91
C ILE A 42 0.39 -17.18 10.33
N GLU A 43 1.40 -18.06 10.32
CA GLU A 43 2.77 -17.76 9.85
C GLU A 43 2.81 -17.13 8.44
N LEU A 44 2.00 -17.64 7.51
CA LEU A 44 1.87 -17.10 6.15
C LEU A 44 1.53 -15.59 6.14
N TYR A 45 0.69 -15.13 7.07
CA TYR A 45 0.31 -13.72 7.15
C TYR A 45 1.42 -12.88 7.76
N GLN A 46 2.17 -13.42 8.72
CA GLN A 46 3.33 -12.75 9.30
C GLN A 46 4.44 -12.55 8.28
N GLU A 47 4.75 -13.59 7.50
CA GLU A 47 5.73 -13.53 6.43
C GLU A 47 5.29 -12.55 5.33
N MET A 48 4.01 -12.59 4.93
CA MET A 48 3.47 -11.61 3.98
C MET A 48 3.59 -10.18 4.51
N LYS A 49 3.31 -9.93 5.79
CA LYS A 49 3.48 -8.62 6.41
C LYS A 49 4.95 -8.18 6.36
N LYS A 50 5.87 -9.06 6.71
CA LYS A 50 7.31 -8.80 6.66
C LYS A 50 7.75 -8.38 5.25
N GLN A 51 7.33 -9.12 4.22
CA GLN A 51 7.63 -8.78 2.82
C GLN A 51 7.03 -7.42 2.40
N ILE A 52 5.82 -7.10 2.86
CA ILE A 52 5.21 -5.79 2.61
C ILE A 52 6.06 -4.68 3.25
N ASP A 53 6.42 -4.84 4.53
CA ASP A 53 7.21 -3.85 5.26
C ASP A 53 8.60 -3.67 4.62
N GLU A 54 9.25 -4.75 4.18
CA GLU A 54 10.54 -4.70 3.48
C GLU A 54 10.45 -3.94 2.15
N ILE A 55 9.44 -4.21 1.33
CA ILE A 55 9.25 -3.49 0.05
C ILE A 55 8.93 -2.02 0.29
N ILE A 56 8.09 -1.70 1.28
CA ILE A 56 7.80 -0.31 1.64
C ILE A 56 9.07 0.40 2.10
N GLY A 57 9.86 -0.23 2.97
CA GLY A 57 11.14 0.28 3.42
C GLY A 57 12.10 0.52 2.26
N LYS A 58 12.20 -0.43 1.31
CA LYS A 58 12.99 -0.29 0.08
C LYS A 58 12.53 0.90 -0.77
N ILE A 59 11.23 1.02 -1.07
CA ILE A 59 10.69 2.10 -1.90
C ILE A 59 10.94 3.46 -1.21
N ASN A 60 10.61 3.58 0.07
CA ASN A 60 10.77 4.82 0.81
C ASN A 60 12.25 5.20 0.99
N GLY A 61 13.14 4.22 1.22
CA GLY A 61 14.58 4.47 1.31
C GLY A 61 15.21 4.88 -0.02
N ARG A 62 14.72 4.33 -1.14
CA ARG A 62 15.27 4.60 -2.46
C ARG A 62 14.76 5.91 -3.09
N PHE A 63 13.48 6.23 -2.93
CA PHE A 63 12.86 7.39 -3.58
C PHE A 63 12.48 8.51 -2.61
N GLY A 64 12.38 8.21 -1.32
CA GLY A 64 12.00 9.18 -0.31
C GLY A 64 13.03 10.28 -0.13
N THR A 65 12.55 11.41 0.37
CA THR A 65 13.37 12.58 0.71
C THR A 65 12.93 13.12 2.06
N LEU A 66 13.66 14.09 2.61
CA LEU A 66 13.31 14.70 3.90
C LEU A 66 11.88 15.26 3.96
N SER A 67 11.32 15.70 2.82
CA SER A 67 9.98 16.30 2.74
C SER A 67 8.93 15.42 2.07
N TRP A 68 9.27 14.21 1.61
CA TRP A 68 8.34 13.37 0.85
C TRP A 68 8.58 11.88 1.08
N SER A 69 7.51 11.19 1.49
CA SER A 69 7.45 9.72 1.57
C SER A 69 6.61 9.17 0.41
N PRO A 70 7.20 8.37 -0.48
CA PRO A 70 6.49 7.77 -1.61
C PRO A 70 5.32 6.87 -1.19
N VAL A 71 5.47 6.14 -0.08
CA VAL A 71 4.43 5.29 0.50
C VAL A 71 4.17 5.69 1.95
N VAL A 72 2.93 6.09 2.24
CA VAL A 72 2.43 6.30 3.60
C VAL A 72 1.65 5.06 4.00
N TYR A 73 2.13 4.34 5.00
CA TYR A 73 1.62 3.03 5.40
C TYR A 73 1.04 3.05 6.80
N GLN A 74 -0.17 2.50 6.97
CA GLN A 74 -0.81 2.34 8.28
C GLN A 74 -1.26 0.90 8.47
N TYR A 75 -0.71 0.22 9.48
CA TYR A 75 -1.11 -1.14 9.87
C TYR A 75 -2.12 -1.13 11.01
N ARG A 76 -3.35 -0.66 10.74
CA ARG A 76 -4.45 -0.56 11.71
C ARG A 76 -5.80 -0.46 11.02
N SER A 77 -6.88 -0.67 11.76
CA SER A 77 -8.21 -0.28 11.31
C SER A 77 -8.37 1.25 11.34
N VAL A 78 -9.12 1.77 10.38
CA VAL A 78 -9.52 3.18 10.30
C VAL A 78 -11.05 3.21 10.34
N PRO A 79 -11.67 4.11 11.13
CA PRO A 79 -13.12 4.30 11.14
C PRO A 79 -13.67 4.57 9.74
N PHE A 80 -14.93 4.15 9.48
CA PHE A 80 -15.51 4.19 8.13
C PHE A 80 -15.61 5.62 7.58
N ASP A 81 -16.05 6.56 8.40
CA ASP A 81 -16.12 8.00 8.08
C ASP A 81 -14.75 8.56 7.68
N GLN A 82 -13.68 8.20 8.40
CA GLN A 82 -12.32 8.58 8.07
C GLN A 82 -11.85 7.93 6.76
N LEU A 83 -12.23 6.67 6.53
CA LEU A 83 -11.90 5.97 5.28
C LEU A 83 -12.57 6.65 4.07
N VAL A 84 -13.85 7.03 4.19
CA VAL A 84 -14.57 7.79 3.15
C VAL A 84 -13.91 9.15 2.91
N ALA A 85 -13.51 9.85 3.97
CA ALA A 85 -12.78 11.12 3.85
C ALA A 85 -11.47 10.94 3.07
N LEU A 86 -10.71 9.88 3.35
CA LEU A 86 -9.49 9.56 2.61
C LEU A 86 -9.79 9.27 1.13
N TYR A 87 -10.80 8.44 0.83
CA TYR A 87 -11.21 8.19 -0.55
C TYR A 87 -11.59 9.46 -1.30
N SER A 88 -12.32 10.37 -0.65
CA SER A 88 -12.70 11.65 -1.26
C SER A 88 -11.51 12.59 -1.57
N ARG A 89 -10.35 12.35 -0.93
CA ARG A 89 -9.13 13.14 -1.11
C ARG A 89 -8.12 12.48 -2.04
N CYS A 90 -8.30 11.21 -2.40
CA CYS A 90 -7.41 10.51 -3.30
C CYS A 90 -7.86 10.69 -4.75
N ASP A 91 -6.93 11.06 -5.63
CA ASP A 91 -7.21 11.16 -7.07
C ASP A 91 -7.39 9.81 -7.75
N VAL A 92 -6.78 8.75 -7.18
CA VAL A 92 -6.79 7.39 -7.73
C VAL A 92 -6.97 6.36 -6.63
N ALA A 93 -7.85 5.39 -6.85
CA ALA A 93 -8.00 4.21 -6.01
C ALA A 93 -7.39 2.97 -6.69
N LEU A 94 -6.37 2.36 -6.08
CA LEU A 94 -5.76 1.12 -6.58
C LEU A 94 -6.43 -0.12 -5.98
N ILE A 95 -7.47 -0.60 -6.65
CA ILE A 95 -8.21 -1.83 -6.29
C ILE A 95 -7.75 -2.97 -7.22
N THR A 96 -6.70 -3.68 -6.81
CA THR A 96 -6.01 -4.68 -7.65
C THR A 96 -5.88 -6.06 -6.98
N PRO A 97 -6.99 -6.69 -6.55
CA PRO A 97 -6.93 -8.05 -6.00
C PRO A 97 -6.55 -9.07 -7.08
N LEU A 98 -5.88 -10.14 -6.68
CA LEU A 98 -5.63 -11.31 -7.53
C LEU A 98 -6.92 -12.11 -7.76
N ARG A 99 -7.70 -12.28 -6.69
CA ARG A 99 -9.02 -12.90 -6.71
C ARG A 99 -9.88 -12.26 -5.62
N ASP A 100 -11.10 -11.88 -5.98
CA ASP A 100 -12.08 -11.32 -5.06
C ASP A 100 -13.48 -11.65 -5.57
N GLY A 101 -14.37 -12.10 -4.69
CA GLY A 101 -15.76 -12.32 -5.08
C GLY A 101 -16.47 -10.99 -5.37
N MET A 102 -16.27 -10.03 -4.46
CA MET A 102 -16.69 -8.64 -4.58
C MET A 102 -15.72 -7.78 -3.77
N ASN A 103 -15.29 -6.65 -4.33
CA ASN A 103 -14.41 -5.70 -3.65
C ASN A 103 -15.19 -4.41 -3.41
N LEU A 104 -15.79 -4.34 -2.21
CA LEU A 104 -16.50 -3.17 -1.70
C LEU A 104 -15.53 -2.17 -1.07
#